data_AF-A0A7V8U3D6-F1
#
_entry.id   AF-A0A7V8U3D6-F1
#
_cell.length_a   1.000
_cell.length_b   1.000
_cell.length_c   1.000
_cell.angle_alpha   90.00
_cell.angle_beta   90.00
_cell.angle_gamma   90.00
#
_symmetry.space_group_name_H-M   'P 1'
#
loop_
_entity.id
_entity.type
_entity.pdbx_description
1 polymer ?
#
loop_
_entity_poly.entity_id
_entity_poly.type
_entity_poly.pdbx_seq_one_letter_code
_entity_poly.pdbx_strand_id
1 'polypeptide(L)'
;MNRILLASAFLLVSISAAFADGIPSTLPAPAVSPTPKAPAPKLVEPHLHIARSNVADHARIALTFDACMGQADERILSTLVRERIPATIFVTARWLKRNPAALAVFLQNPDLFELENHGQNHIPAVDTPTLIYGIASAGSPQAVRQEVEGGAAAMVAAGIPAPHWFRGSTAKYDLSAIGEIRAMGYRIAGYSVNGDGGSLLGAVITEKRIASAKDGDVVISHVNQPTHAAGEGVAKALVDLKAKGTQFVRLQDVEDTGDDKTTE
;
A
#
# COMPACT_ATOMS: atom_id res chain seq x y z
N MET A 1 -35.57 -23.75 56.43
CA MET A 1 -35.71 -25.22 56.41
C MET A 1 -34.32 -25.84 56.26
N ASN A 2 -33.90 -26.52 57.33
CA ASN A 2 -32.85 -27.54 57.55
C ASN A 2 -31.85 -27.80 56.39
N ARG A 3 -30.53 -27.56 56.52
CA ARG A 3 -29.50 -28.33 57.27
C ARG A 3 -29.59 -29.85 57.06
N ILE A 4 -28.51 -30.47 56.56
CA ILE A 4 -27.73 -31.53 57.24
C ILE A 4 -26.53 -31.93 56.38
N LEU A 5 -25.34 -31.65 56.90
CA LEU A 5 -24.08 -32.37 56.65
C LEU A 5 -24.10 -33.64 57.51
N LEU A 6 -23.63 -34.77 56.98
CA LEU A 6 -23.12 -35.86 57.83
C LEU A 6 -22.06 -36.67 57.08
N ALA A 7 -20.85 -36.58 57.60
CA ALA A 7 -19.73 -37.46 57.32
C ALA A 7 -19.81 -38.71 58.21
N SER A 8 -19.30 -39.85 57.73
CA SER A 8 -18.74 -41.01 58.49
C SER A 8 -18.19 -42.01 57.44
N ALA A 9 -16.90 -42.35 57.32
CA ALA A 9 -15.87 -42.83 58.25
C ALA A 9 -15.85 -44.38 58.43
N PHE A 10 -14.81 -45.00 57.81
CA PHE A 10 -14.14 -46.29 58.11
C PHE A 10 -14.93 -47.62 57.93
N LEU A 11 -14.38 -48.78 57.53
CA LEU A 11 -13.04 -49.36 57.71
C LEU A 11 -12.79 -50.56 56.72
N LEU A 12 -11.50 -50.72 56.36
CA LEU A 12 -10.72 -51.82 55.73
C LEU A 12 -11.32 -53.24 55.55
N VAL A 13 -11.03 -53.86 54.39
CA VAL A 13 -10.32 -55.16 54.25
C VAL A 13 -9.55 -55.22 52.92
N SER A 14 -8.30 -55.66 53.00
CA SER A 14 -7.33 -55.91 51.93
C SER A 14 -7.60 -57.19 51.14
N ILE A 15 -7.24 -57.24 49.85
CA ILE A 15 -6.68 -58.43 49.15
C ILE A 15 -5.88 -57.91 47.94
N SER A 16 -4.61 -58.30 47.87
CA SER A 16 -3.72 -58.08 46.74
C SER A 16 -4.06 -59.02 45.58
N ALA A 17 -4.01 -58.51 44.35
CA ALA A 17 -3.71 -59.30 43.16
C ALA A 17 -3.00 -58.40 42.12
N ALA A 18 -1.74 -58.71 41.85
CA ALA A 18 -0.92 -58.07 40.84
C ALA A 18 -1.37 -58.48 39.44
N PHE A 19 -1.57 -57.51 38.53
CA PHE A 19 -1.57 -57.77 37.08
C PHE A 19 -0.92 -56.60 36.32
N ALA A 20 0.25 -56.93 35.78
CA ALA A 20 1.03 -56.38 34.67
C ALA A 20 0.58 -55.06 34.00
N ASP A 21 1.48 -54.09 34.05
CA ASP A 21 1.56 -52.95 33.15
C ASP A 21 1.71 -53.40 31.68
N GLY A 22 0.63 -53.24 30.91
CA GLY A 22 0.70 -53.29 29.44
C GLY A 22 0.93 -51.90 28.89
N ILE A 23 2.17 -51.55 28.55
CA ILE A 23 2.51 -50.32 27.82
C ILE A 23 1.93 -50.42 26.40
N PRO A 24 1.05 -49.51 25.96
CA PRO A 24 0.62 -49.49 24.55
C PRO A 24 1.80 -49.05 23.68
N SER A 25 2.26 -49.94 22.80
CA SER A 25 3.16 -49.60 21.69
C SER A 25 2.44 -48.67 20.72
N THR A 26 2.80 -47.39 20.77
CA THR A 26 2.45 -46.41 19.73
C THR A 26 3.49 -46.51 18.62
N LEU A 27 3.05 -46.90 17.42
CA LEU A 27 3.89 -46.84 16.23
C LEU A 27 4.22 -45.37 15.93
N PRO A 28 5.48 -45.03 15.62
CA PRO A 28 5.84 -43.66 15.24
C PRO A 28 5.14 -43.28 13.93
N ALA A 29 4.46 -42.14 13.93
CA ALA A 29 3.88 -41.55 12.72
C ALA A 29 5.00 -41.31 11.69
N PRO A 30 4.75 -41.56 10.39
CA PRO A 30 5.74 -41.30 9.36
C PRO A 30 6.11 -39.81 9.38
N ALA A 31 7.40 -39.52 9.43
CA ALA A 31 7.92 -38.17 9.37
C ALA A 31 7.48 -37.53 8.04
N VAL A 32 6.57 -36.55 8.13
CA VAL A 32 6.19 -35.71 6.99
C VAL A 32 7.44 -34.95 6.58
N SER A 33 8.02 -35.35 5.44
CA SER A 33 9.16 -34.64 4.87
C SER A 33 8.69 -33.22 4.51
N PRO A 34 9.46 -32.17 4.84
CA PRO A 34 9.07 -30.81 4.48
C PRO A 34 8.95 -30.73 2.96
N THR A 35 7.76 -30.38 2.47
CA THR A 35 7.53 -30.09 1.06
C THR A 35 8.55 -29.03 0.61
N PRO A 36 9.20 -29.19 -0.56
CA PRO A 36 10.11 -28.20 -1.09
C PRO A 36 9.41 -26.84 -1.12
N LYS A 37 9.99 -25.84 -0.45
CA LYS A 37 9.48 -24.47 -0.49
C LYS A 37 9.50 -24.02 -1.95
N ALA A 38 8.34 -23.68 -2.50
CA ALA A 38 8.26 -23.12 -3.86
C ALA A 38 9.23 -21.93 -3.98
N PRO A 39 9.86 -21.72 -5.15
CA PRO A 39 10.74 -20.58 -5.36
C PRO A 39 10.00 -19.28 -5.01
N ALA A 40 10.67 -18.35 -4.34
CA ALA A 40 10.09 -17.04 -4.07
C ALA A 40 9.75 -16.35 -5.40
N PRO A 41 8.60 -15.67 -5.50
CA PRO A 41 8.21 -15.00 -6.73
C PRO A 41 9.26 -13.93 -7.08
N LYS A 42 9.58 -13.80 -8.38
CA LYS A 42 10.40 -12.69 -8.84
C LYS A 42 9.56 -11.42 -8.77
N LEU A 43 9.89 -10.56 -7.82
CA LEU A 43 9.24 -9.27 -7.66
C LEU A 43 9.93 -8.20 -8.51
N VAL A 44 9.12 -7.32 -9.09
CA VAL A 44 9.55 -6.11 -9.78
C VAL A 44 8.98 -4.88 -9.09
N GLU A 45 9.63 -3.74 -9.29
CA GLU A 45 9.16 -2.42 -8.86
C GLU A 45 9.12 -1.53 -10.09
N PRO A 46 7.94 -1.33 -10.67
CA PRO A 46 7.82 -0.59 -11.91
C PRO A 46 8.36 0.83 -11.81
N HIS A 47 9.18 1.22 -12.79
CA HIS A 47 9.57 2.60 -12.99
C HIS A 47 8.59 3.28 -13.93
N LEU A 48 8.28 4.55 -13.63
CA LEU A 48 7.42 5.37 -14.46
C LEU A 48 8.07 6.73 -14.67
N HIS A 49 8.06 7.18 -15.92
CA HIS A 49 8.42 8.54 -16.31
C HIS A 49 7.28 9.16 -17.11
N ILE A 50 7.21 10.49 -17.11
CA ILE A 50 6.29 11.27 -17.94
C ILE A 50 7.04 11.96 -19.07
N ALA A 51 6.31 12.39 -20.10
CA ALA A 51 6.87 13.17 -21.19
C ALA A 51 7.49 14.45 -20.65
N ARG A 52 8.79 14.58 -20.94
CA ARG A 52 9.66 15.70 -20.56
C ARG A 52 9.12 17.03 -21.04
N SER A 53 9.45 18.11 -20.33
CA SER A 53 9.15 19.48 -20.80
C SER A 53 9.95 19.82 -22.06
N ASN A 54 11.16 19.27 -22.18
CA ASN A 54 12.18 19.63 -23.18
C ASN A 54 12.56 21.13 -23.17
N VAL A 55 12.35 21.82 -22.05
CA VAL A 55 12.75 23.20 -21.83
C VAL A 55 13.92 23.22 -20.84
N ALA A 56 15.04 23.85 -21.24
CA ALA A 56 16.22 23.97 -20.39
C ALA A 56 15.87 24.66 -19.07
N ASP A 57 16.39 24.14 -17.96
CA ASP A 57 16.17 24.64 -16.59
C ASP A 57 14.70 24.67 -16.10
N HIS A 58 13.78 24.07 -16.86
CA HIS A 58 12.35 23.99 -16.52
C HIS A 58 11.92 22.53 -16.46
N ALA A 59 12.06 21.89 -15.31
CA ALA A 59 11.62 20.51 -15.14
C ALA A 59 10.09 20.40 -15.14
N ARG A 60 9.55 19.41 -15.85
CA ARG A 60 8.19 18.90 -15.63
C ARG A 60 8.26 17.63 -14.80
N ILE A 61 7.50 17.57 -13.71
CA ILE A 61 7.41 16.37 -12.86
C ILE A 61 5.96 16.05 -12.52
N ALA A 62 5.68 14.78 -12.23
CA ALA A 62 4.44 14.35 -11.59
C ALA A 62 4.67 14.07 -10.11
N LEU A 63 3.91 14.73 -9.24
CA LEU A 63 3.87 14.42 -7.83
C LEU A 63 2.76 13.42 -7.57
N THR A 64 3.11 12.26 -7.00
CA THR A 64 2.15 11.23 -6.64
C THR A 64 2.18 10.96 -5.15
N PHE A 65 1.01 10.83 -4.55
CA PHE A 65 0.88 10.60 -3.11
C PHE A 65 0.05 9.36 -2.81
N ASP A 66 0.63 8.44 -2.06
CA ASP A 66 -0.08 7.27 -1.57
C ASP A 66 -0.81 7.64 -0.27
N ALA A 67 -2.11 7.40 -0.24
CA ALA A 67 -2.99 7.59 0.89
C ALA A 67 -3.40 6.22 1.43
N CYS A 68 -2.46 5.55 2.10
CA CYS A 68 -2.58 4.16 2.55
C CYS A 68 -3.66 3.99 3.62
N MET A 69 -3.32 4.34 4.86
CA MET A 69 -4.11 4.19 6.09
C MET A 69 -3.79 5.36 7.01
N GLY A 70 -4.65 5.66 7.98
CA GLY A 70 -4.40 6.76 8.92
C GLY A 70 -5.18 8.01 8.56
N GLN A 71 -4.64 9.18 8.91
CA GLN A 71 -5.27 10.48 8.70
C GLN A 71 -4.53 11.26 7.62
N ALA A 72 -5.20 12.16 6.92
CA ALA A 72 -4.56 13.07 5.99
C ALA A 72 -3.46 13.90 6.69
N ASP A 73 -2.34 14.12 5.99
CA ASP A 73 -1.33 15.07 6.42
C ASP A 73 -1.68 16.47 5.92
N GLU A 74 -2.29 17.25 6.81
CA GLU A 74 -2.73 18.62 6.52
C GLU A 74 -1.57 19.55 6.12
N ARG A 75 -0.32 19.25 6.51
CA ARG A 75 0.84 20.07 6.10
C ARG A 75 1.06 19.96 4.58
N ILE A 76 0.90 18.75 4.05
CA ILE A 76 1.01 18.47 2.61
C ILE A 76 -0.23 18.96 1.88
N LEU A 77 -1.42 18.56 2.33
CA LEU A 77 -2.69 18.89 1.67
C LEU A 77 -2.90 20.40 1.56
N SER A 78 -2.73 21.13 2.66
CA SER A 78 -2.87 22.59 2.65
C SER A 78 -1.83 23.29 1.78
N THR A 79 -0.62 22.73 1.66
CA THR A 79 0.42 23.27 0.77
C THR A 79 0.07 23.05 -0.69
N LEU A 80 -0.40 21.86 -1.09
CA LEU A 80 -0.85 21.60 -2.45
C LEU A 80 -1.96 22.57 -2.88
N VAL A 81 -2.95 22.79 -2.01
CA VAL A 81 -4.06 23.71 -2.28
C VAL A 81 -3.59 25.17 -2.31
N ARG A 82 -2.88 25.63 -1.27
CA ARG A 82 -2.39 27.02 -1.17
C ARG A 82 -1.50 27.39 -2.34
N GLU A 83 -0.62 26.47 -2.73
CA GLU A 83 0.32 26.68 -3.83
C GLU A 83 -0.26 26.32 -5.20
N ARG A 84 -1.50 25.83 -5.28
CA ARG A 84 -2.13 25.34 -6.52
C ARG A 84 -1.25 24.34 -7.29
N ILE A 85 -0.65 23.40 -6.56
CA ILE A 85 0.23 22.38 -7.14
C ILE A 85 -0.62 21.16 -7.50
N PRO A 86 -0.74 20.82 -8.80
CA PRO A 86 -1.44 19.60 -9.20
C PRO A 86 -0.69 18.34 -8.77
N ALA A 87 -1.44 17.29 -8.42
CA ALA A 87 -0.91 16.00 -7.98
C ALA A 87 -1.90 14.85 -8.24
N THR A 88 -1.37 13.63 -8.35
CA THR A 88 -2.16 12.39 -8.43
C THR A 88 -2.13 11.68 -7.07
N ILE A 89 -3.29 11.37 -6.50
CA ILE A 89 -3.41 10.76 -5.17
C ILE A 89 -3.95 9.33 -5.31
N PHE A 90 -3.15 8.35 -4.90
CA PHE A 90 -3.55 6.95 -4.85
C PHE A 90 -4.24 6.66 -3.51
N VAL A 91 -5.55 6.43 -3.52
CA VAL A 91 -6.36 6.27 -2.30
C VAL A 91 -6.78 4.82 -2.09
N THR A 92 -6.71 4.35 -0.84
CA THR A 92 -7.30 3.05 -0.49
C THR A 92 -8.76 3.21 -0.07
N ALA A 93 -9.56 2.14 -0.21
CA ALA A 93 -10.92 2.11 0.32
C ALA A 93 -10.96 2.41 1.83
N ARG A 94 -9.95 1.93 2.57
CA ARG A 94 -9.84 2.11 4.01
C ARG A 94 -9.49 3.55 4.40
N TRP A 95 -8.67 4.26 3.62
CA TRP A 95 -8.37 5.67 3.85
C TRP A 95 -9.58 6.56 3.56
N LEU A 96 -10.30 6.30 2.45
CA LEU A 96 -11.51 7.03 2.07
C LEU A 96 -12.55 7.03 3.19
N LYS A 97 -12.79 5.85 3.80
CA LYS A 97 -13.74 5.71 4.91
C LYS A 97 -13.42 6.60 6.12
N ARG A 98 -12.15 6.94 6.34
CA ARG A 98 -11.66 7.63 7.55
C ARG A 98 -11.35 9.11 7.32
N ASN A 99 -11.34 9.58 6.08
CA ASN A 99 -10.88 10.92 5.72
C ASN A 99 -11.90 11.68 4.84
N PRO A 100 -13.18 11.77 5.22
CA PRO A 100 -14.19 12.45 4.39
C PRO A 100 -13.89 13.94 4.20
N ALA A 101 -13.25 14.60 5.17
CA ALA A 101 -12.86 16.00 5.06
C ALA A 101 -11.78 16.22 3.99
N ALA A 102 -10.72 15.42 4.00
CA ALA A 102 -9.67 15.50 2.97
C ALA A 102 -10.19 15.11 1.59
N LEU A 103 -11.07 14.09 1.50
CA LEU A 103 -11.75 13.76 0.25
C LEU A 103 -12.56 14.96 -0.28
N ALA A 104 -13.30 15.66 0.58
CA ALA A 104 -14.06 16.84 0.17
C ALA A 104 -13.14 17.94 -0.40
N VAL A 105 -11.95 18.14 0.17
CA VAL A 105 -10.95 19.06 -0.38
C VAL A 105 -10.51 18.63 -1.78
N PHE A 106 -10.24 17.34 -1.99
CA PHE A 106 -9.87 16.85 -3.33
C PHE A 106 -10.98 17.07 -4.36
N LEU A 107 -12.22 16.70 -4.01
CA LEU A 107 -13.38 16.84 -4.91
C LEU A 107 -13.74 18.30 -5.21
N GLN A 108 -13.42 19.24 -4.32
CA GLN A 108 -13.62 20.68 -4.53
C GLN A 108 -12.51 21.32 -5.38
N ASN A 109 -11.41 20.62 -5.62
CA ASN A 109 -10.27 21.12 -6.41
C ASN A 109 -9.91 20.14 -7.55
N PRO A 110 -10.86 19.83 -8.45
CA PRO A 110 -10.66 18.83 -9.52
C PRO A 110 -9.66 19.28 -10.60
N ASP A 111 -9.27 20.55 -10.62
CA ASP A 111 -8.19 21.05 -11.47
C ASP A 111 -6.80 20.75 -10.89
N LEU A 112 -6.70 20.51 -9.58
CA LEU A 112 -5.44 20.18 -8.90
C LEU A 112 -5.28 18.66 -8.70
N PHE A 113 -6.35 17.94 -8.40
CA PHE A 113 -6.24 16.55 -7.96
C PHE A 113 -6.80 15.56 -8.98
N GLU A 114 -5.98 14.59 -9.34
CA GLU A 114 -6.39 13.31 -9.92
C GLU A 114 -6.42 12.29 -8.77
N LEU A 115 -7.48 11.48 -8.67
CA LEU A 115 -7.62 10.46 -7.63
C LEU A 115 -7.62 9.08 -8.27
N GLU A 116 -6.75 8.20 -7.81
CA GLU A 116 -6.48 6.89 -8.43
C GLU A 116 -6.44 5.76 -7.40
N ASN A 117 -6.45 4.51 -7.88
CA ASN A 117 -6.72 3.35 -7.04
C ASN A 117 -5.46 2.83 -6.32
N HIS A 118 -5.50 2.79 -4.99
CA HIS A 118 -4.44 2.19 -4.15
C HIS A 118 -4.86 0.88 -3.48
N GLY A 119 -5.98 0.30 -3.93
CA GLY A 119 -6.51 -0.97 -3.46
C GLY A 119 -7.50 -0.87 -2.31
N GLN A 120 -8.15 -1.98 -2.03
CA GLN A 120 -9.16 -2.08 -0.99
C GLN A 120 -8.53 -2.09 0.42
N ASN A 121 -7.59 -3.01 0.67
CA ASN A 121 -7.10 -3.33 2.01
C ASN A 121 -5.67 -2.86 2.27
N HIS A 122 -4.98 -2.35 1.26
CA HIS A 122 -3.57 -2.00 1.25
C HIS A 122 -2.66 -3.24 1.35
N ILE A 123 -2.97 -4.28 0.56
CA ILE A 123 -2.15 -5.50 0.48
C ILE A 123 -1.36 -5.55 -0.85
N PRO A 124 -0.13 -6.09 -0.88
CA PRO A 124 0.68 -6.13 -2.09
C PRO A 124 -0.02 -6.93 -3.19
N ALA A 125 -0.08 -6.35 -4.39
CA ALA A 125 -0.65 -6.98 -5.57
C ALA A 125 0.34 -8.00 -6.18
N VAL A 126 0.56 -9.06 -5.42
CA VAL A 126 1.43 -10.21 -5.72
C VAL A 126 0.55 -11.43 -5.54
N ASP A 127 0.45 -12.26 -6.58
CA ASP A 127 -0.46 -13.40 -6.66
C ASP A 127 0.08 -14.66 -5.97
N THR A 128 1.33 -14.61 -5.51
CA THR A 128 2.00 -15.72 -4.82
C THR A 128 2.18 -15.40 -3.33
N PRO A 129 1.85 -16.32 -2.40
CA PRO A 129 1.99 -16.08 -0.98
C PRO A 129 3.43 -15.74 -0.57
N THR A 130 3.65 -14.50 -0.16
CA THR A 130 4.91 -13.97 0.36
C THR A 130 4.69 -12.76 1.26
N LEU A 131 5.75 -12.33 1.94
CA LEU A 131 5.80 -11.11 2.75
C LEU A 131 6.65 -10.06 2.04
N ILE A 132 6.10 -8.85 1.88
CA ILE A 132 6.83 -7.69 1.37
C ILE A 132 6.78 -6.61 2.45
N TYR A 133 7.95 -6.22 2.96
CA TYR A 133 8.08 -5.28 4.08
C TYR A 133 7.23 -5.66 5.32
N GLY A 134 7.04 -6.96 5.56
CA GLY A 134 6.22 -7.48 6.66
C GLY A 134 4.71 -7.53 6.38
N ILE A 135 4.27 -7.15 5.18
CA ILE A 135 2.86 -7.19 4.76
C ILE A 135 2.63 -8.46 3.94
N ALA A 136 1.58 -9.21 4.28
CA ALA A 136 1.14 -10.35 3.48
C ALA A 136 0.60 -9.88 2.13
N SER A 137 1.19 -10.41 1.05
CA SER A 137 0.67 -10.30 -0.32
C SER A 137 -0.77 -10.79 -0.43
N ALA A 138 -1.46 -10.36 -1.49
CA ALA A 138 -2.75 -10.91 -1.89
C ALA A 138 -2.71 -12.45 -1.99
N GLY A 139 -1.62 -13.00 -2.53
CA GLY A 139 -1.30 -14.43 -2.45
C GLY A 139 -2.17 -15.34 -3.33
N SER A 140 -2.99 -14.76 -4.20
CA SER A 140 -3.67 -15.45 -5.30
C SER A 140 -4.12 -14.44 -6.37
N PRO A 141 -4.31 -14.86 -7.64
CA PRO A 141 -4.89 -14.00 -8.68
C PRO A 141 -6.25 -13.43 -8.27
N GLN A 142 -7.11 -14.25 -7.65
CA GLN A 142 -8.42 -13.81 -7.17
C GLN A 142 -8.32 -12.72 -6.10
N ALA A 143 -7.34 -12.81 -5.20
CA ALA A 143 -7.12 -11.80 -4.19
C ALA A 143 -6.52 -10.50 -4.77
N VAL A 144 -5.68 -10.59 -5.81
CA VAL A 144 -5.19 -9.41 -6.55
C VAL A 144 -6.37 -8.69 -7.20
N ARG A 145 -7.24 -9.42 -7.91
CA ARG A 145 -8.46 -8.88 -8.50
C ARG A 145 -9.35 -8.21 -7.46
N GLN A 146 -9.61 -8.89 -6.35
CA GLN A 146 -10.43 -8.36 -5.27
C GLN A 146 -9.85 -7.07 -4.68
N GLU A 147 -8.54 -7.00 -4.51
CA GLU A 147 -7.87 -5.81 -3.99
C GLU A 147 -8.06 -4.61 -4.94
N VAL A 148 -7.92 -4.83 -6.25
CA VAL A 148 -8.04 -3.78 -7.28
C VAL A 148 -9.50 -3.37 -7.47
N GLU A 149 -10.41 -4.30 -7.76
CA GLU A 149 -11.83 -4.02 -7.99
C GLU A 149 -12.50 -3.46 -6.73
N GLY A 150 -12.16 -3.97 -5.55
CA GLY A 150 -12.68 -3.46 -4.28
C GLY A 150 -12.25 -2.03 -3.99
N GLY A 151 -11.02 -1.64 -4.37
CA GLY A 151 -10.55 -0.26 -4.28
C GLY A 151 -11.30 0.67 -5.24
N ALA A 152 -11.41 0.28 -6.51
CA ALA A 152 -12.14 1.05 -7.52
C ALA A 152 -13.63 1.21 -7.19
N ALA A 153 -14.28 0.14 -6.72
CA ALA A 153 -15.68 0.19 -6.29
C ALA A 153 -15.89 1.15 -5.11
N ALA A 154 -14.95 1.19 -4.16
CA ALA A 154 -15.02 2.12 -3.04
C ALA A 154 -14.83 3.58 -3.48
N MET A 155 -13.98 3.83 -4.48
CA MET A 155 -13.81 5.17 -5.07
C MET A 155 -15.09 5.66 -5.75
N VAL A 156 -15.71 4.82 -6.58
CA VAL A 156 -16.99 5.14 -7.25
C VAL A 156 -18.08 5.39 -6.21
N ALA A 157 -18.17 4.55 -5.18
CA ALA A 157 -19.13 4.74 -4.08
C ALA A 157 -18.89 6.04 -3.30
N ALA A 158 -17.67 6.56 -3.29
CA ALA A 158 -17.30 7.83 -2.67
C ALA A 158 -17.48 9.05 -3.59
N GLY A 159 -18.03 8.87 -4.80
CA GLY A 159 -18.26 9.96 -5.76
C GLY A 159 -17.04 10.34 -6.58
N ILE A 160 -15.98 9.52 -6.56
CA ILE A 160 -14.80 9.70 -7.41
C ILE A 160 -15.08 9.04 -8.77
N PRO A 161 -14.69 9.64 -9.90
CA PRO A 161 -14.72 8.97 -11.20
C PRO A 161 -13.99 7.61 -11.18
N ALA A 162 -14.33 6.74 -12.12
CA ALA A 162 -13.65 5.45 -12.23
C ALA A 162 -12.14 5.65 -12.45
N PRO A 163 -11.27 5.00 -11.66
CA PRO A 163 -9.83 5.17 -11.77
C PRO A 163 -9.28 4.46 -13.02
N HIS A 164 -8.20 5.02 -13.58
CA HIS A 164 -7.46 4.44 -14.71
C HIS A 164 -6.15 3.79 -14.27
N TRP A 165 -5.59 4.29 -13.17
CA TRP A 165 -4.34 3.85 -12.60
C TRP A 165 -4.57 3.02 -11.35
N PHE A 166 -3.75 1.98 -11.20
CA PHE A 166 -3.59 1.24 -9.97
C PHE A 166 -2.15 1.31 -9.49
N ARG A 167 -1.97 1.60 -8.21
CA ARG A 167 -0.71 1.37 -7.51
C ARG A 167 -0.97 0.40 -6.36
N GLY A 168 -0.44 -0.81 -6.44
CA GLY A 168 -0.48 -1.78 -5.36
C GLY A 168 0.36 -1.32 -4.17
N SER A 169 -0.01 -1.75 -2.96
CA SER A 169 0.80 -1.45 -1.79
C SER A 169 2.20 -2.03 -1.93
N THR A 170 3.18 -1.40 -1.28
CA THR A 170 4.62 -1.72 -1.38
C THR A 170 5.27 -1.44 -2.74
N ALA A 171 4.50 -1.08 -3.77
CA ALA A 171 4.96 -0.90 -5.15
C ALA A 171 5.70 -2.11 -5.76
N LYS A 172 5.58 -3.29 -5.14
CA LYS A 172 6.14 -4.55 -5.62
C LYS A 172 5.04 -5.42 -6.22
N TYR A 173 5.34 -6.03 -7.35
CA TYR A 173 4.43 -6.90 -8.10
C TYR A 173 5.19 -8.13 -8.60
N ASP A 174 4.49 -9.21 -8.88
CA ASP A 174 4.95 -10.20 -9.85
C ASP A 174 4.41 -9.84 -11.25
N LEU A 175 5.05 -10.38 -12.29
CA LEU A 175 4.68 -10.07 -13.67
C LEU A 175 3.29 -10.60 -14.05
N SER A 176 2.82 -11.66 -13.38
CA SER A 176 1.48 -12.22 -13.60
C SER A 176 0.38 -11.31 -13.06
N ALA A 177 0.55 -10.75 -11.86
CA ALA A 177 -0.35 -9.73 -11.32
C ALA A 177 -0.35 -8.48 -12.20
N ILE A 178 0.81 -8.05 -12.72
CA ILE A 178 0.86 -6.94 -13.69
C ILE A 178 -0.03 -7.24 -14.91
N GLY A 179 0.11 -8.43 -15.49
CA GLY A 179 -0.71 -8.86 -16.62
C GLY A 179 -2.21 -8.91 -16.30
N GLU A 180 -2.58 -9.39 -15.10
CA GLU A 180 -3.98 -9.45 -14.67
C GLU A 180 -4.60 -8.06 -14.46
N ILE A 181 -3.91 -7.17 -13.74
CA ILE A 181 -4.36 -5.80 -13.49
C ILE A 181 -4.59 -5.05 -14.80
N ARG A 182 -3.72 -5.29 -15.78
CA ARG A 182 -3.87 -4.72 -17.13
C ARG A 182 -5.02 -5.32 -17.92
N ALA A 183 -5.23 -6.63 -17.83
CA ALA A 183 -6.38 -7.28 -18.45
C ALA A 183 -7.71 -6.77 -17.86
N MET A 184 -7.69 -6.20 -16.65
CA MET A 184 -8.82 -5.52 -16.02
C MET A 184 -9.03 -4.07 -16.50
N GLY A 185 -8.11 -3.54 -17.32
CA GLY A 185 -8.20 -2.19 -17.89
C GLY A 185 -7.42 -1.12 -17.14
N TYR A 186 -6.66 -1.48 -16.10
CA TYR A 186 -5.85 -0.53 -15.33
C TYR A 186 -4.43 -0.45 -15.85
N ARG A 187 -3.86 0.75 -15.76
CA ARG A 187 -2.42 1.00 -15.93
C ARG A 187 -1.76 0.90 -14.57
N ILE A 188 -0.50 0.48 -14.51
CA ILE A 188 0.22 0.37 -13.23
C ILE A 188 1.10 1.59 -13.03
N ALA A 189 0.84 2.31 -11.95
CA ALA A 189 1.60 3.50 -11.62
C ALA A 189 2.89 3.15 -10.87
N GLY A 190 3.99 3.09 -11.59
CA GLY A 190 5.35 3.07 -11.04
C GLY A 190 5.79 4.44 -10.50
N TYR A 191 7.10 4.58 -10.26
CA TYR A 191 7.73 5.86 -9.91
C TYR A 191 9.21 5.87 -10.32
N SER A 192 9.81 7.05 -10.51
CA SER A 192 11.26 7.19 -10.75
C SER A 192 12.02 7.73 -9.55
N VAL A 193 11.34 8.42 -8.62
CA VAL A 193 11.93 9.00 -7.42
C VAL A 193 11.13 8.65 -6.17
N ASN A 194 11.75 7.92 -5.23
CA ASN A 194 11.19 7.72 -3.89
C ASN A 194 11.54 8.90 -2.97
N GLY A 195 10.55 9.78 -2.75
CA GLY A 195 10.71 11.05 -2.05
C GLY A 195 10.90 10.89 -0.55
N ASP A 196 10.07 10.08 0.12
CA ASP A 196 9.94 10.07 1.58
C ASP A 196 10.26 8.72 2.25
N GLY A 197 10.64 7.71 1.47
CA GLY A 197 11.02 6.39 1.94
C GLY A 197 9.91 5.67 2.69
N GLY A 198 8.65 5.77 2.24
CA GLY A 198 7.53 5.18 2.98
C GLY A 198 7.13 6.03 4.18
N SER A 199 7.36 7.34 4.13
CA SER A 199 7.24 8.29 5.25
C SER A 199 8.22 8.06 6.42
N LEU A 200 9.25 7.22 6.25
CA LEU A 200 10.21 6.89 7.32
C LEU A 200 11.41 7.84 7.36
N LEU A 201 11.61 8.65 6.33
CA LEU A 201 12.73 9.60 6.27
C LEU A 201 12.47 10.83 7.15
N GLY A 202 13.56 11.45 7.62
CA GLY A 202 13.51 12.77 8.25
C GLY A 202 13.18 13.88 7.25
N ALA A 203 12.69 15.02 7.74
CA ALA A 203 12.26 16.15 6.91
C ALA A 203 13.34 16.61 5.90
N VAL A 204 14.57 16.84 6.37
CA VAL A 204 15.68 17.34 5.52
C VAL A 204 16.04 16.37 4.39
N ILE A 205 16.04 15.06 4.66
CA ILE A 205 16.36 14.05 3.65
C ILE A 205 15.23 13.97 2.63
N THR A 206 13.98 13.98 3.10
CA THR A 206 12.78 13.97 2.25
C THR A 206 12.77 15.17 1.32
N GLU A 207 13.00 16.37 1.87
CA GLU A 207 13.08 17.61 1.10
C GLU A 207 14.13 17.49 -0.01
N LYS A 208 15.35 17.09 0.34
CA LYS A 208 16.46 16.98 -0.61
C LYS A 208 16.18 15.97 -1.72
N ARG A 209 15.55 14.83 -1.40
CA ARG A 209 15.23 13.79 -2.40
C ARG A 209 14.21 14.29 -3.40
N ILE A 210 13.11 14.87 -2.93
CA ILE A 210 12.07 15.42 -3.80
C ILE A 210 12.62 16.58 -4.63
N ALA A 211 13.40 17.47 -4.01
CA ALA A 211 14.04 18.61 -4.70
C ALA A 211 15.09 18.21 -5.74
N SER A 212 15.50 16.93 -5.79
CA SER A 212 16.43 16.38 -6.79
C SER A 212 15.74 15.77 -8.01
N ALA A 213 14.40 15.75 -8.03
CA ALA A 213 13.62 15.29 -9.17
C ALA A 213 13.99 16.09 -10.43
N LYS A 214 14.10 15.37 -11.54
CA LYS A 214 14.51 15.84 -12.85
C LYS A 214 13.29 15.91 -13.77
N ASP A 215 13.46 16.63 -14.86
CA ASP A 215 12.48 16.67 -15.94
C ASP A 215 12.11 15.28 -16.44
N GLY A 216 10.81 14.95 -16.37
CA GLY A 216 10.24 13.64 -16.68
C GLY A 216 9.97 12.74 -15.45
N ASP A 217 10.37 13.14 -14.25
CA ASP A 217 10.25 12.26 -13.07
C ASP A 217 8.82 12.15 -12.53
N VAL A 218 8.53 10.95 -12.02
CA VAL A 218 7.36 10.65 -11.18
C VAL A 218 7.83 10.42 -9.75
N VAL A 219 7.46 11.33 -8.86
CA VAL A 219 7.82 11.28 -7.45
C VAL A 219 6.75 10.54 -6.66
N ILE A 220 7.13 9.54 -5.87
CA ILE A 220 6.25 8.92 -4.88
C ILE A 220 6.53 9.47 -3.47
N SER A 221 5.47 9.80 -2.74
CA SER A 221 5.48 10.18 -1.33
C SER A 221 4.14 9.80 -0.68
N HIS A 222 3.95 10.08 0.61
CA HIS A 222 2.76 9.69 1.37
C HIS A 222 2.05 10.91 1.95
N VAL A 223 0.71 10.91 1.88
CA VAL A 223 -0.15 12.00 2.40
C VAL A 223 -0.99 11.56 3.60
N ASN A 224 -0.64 10.43 4.23
CA ASN A 224 -1.43 9.76 5.27
C ASN A 224 -0.72 9.61 6.62
N GLN A 225 0.38 10.33 6.86
CA GLN A 225 1.22 10.20 8.04
C GLN A 225 1.49 11.55 8.74
N PRO A 226 0.47 12.20 9.32
CA PRO A 226 0.56 13.55 9.87
C PRO A 226 1.55 13.72 11.03
N THR A 227 1.96 12.62 11.66
CA THR A 227 2.91 12.62 12.78
C THR A 227 4.36 12.37 12.36
N HIS A 228 4.59 11.97 11.10
CA HIS A 228 5.93 11.64 10.62
C HIS A 228 6.65 12.91 10.16
N ALA A 229 7.96 12.99 10.44
CA ALA A 229 8.79 14.14 10.06
C ALA A 229 8.89 14.32 8.53
N ALA A 230 8.74 13.25 7.76
CA ALA A 230 8.73 13.28 6.30
C ALA A 230 7.76 14.32 5.73
N GLY A 231 6.56 14.48 6.31
CA GLY A 231 5.54 15.39 5.78
C GLY A 231 5.96 16.86 5.77
N GLU A 232 6.79 17.30 6.72
CA GLU A 232 7.41 18.64 6.69
C GLU A 232 8.38 18.77 5.51
N GLY A 233 9.18 17.74 5.27
CA GLY A 233 10.12 17.69 4.15
C GLY A 233 9.42 17.70 2.79
N VAL A 234 8.31 16.97 2.67
CA VAL A 234 7.43 17.01 1.48
C VAL A 234 6.95 18.44 1.27
N ALA A 235 6.25 19.02 2.25
CA ALA A 235 5.67 20.36 2.11
C ALA A 235 6.71 21.41 1.74
N LYS A 236 7.91 21.35 2.34
CA LYS A 236 9.01 22.25 2.00
C LYS A 236 9.53 22.05 0.57
N ALA A 237 9.73 20.81 0.13
CA ALA A 237 10.18 20.55 -1.24
C ALA A 237 9.17 21.02 -2.30
N LEU A 238 7.87 20.93 -2.03
CA LEU A 238 6.83 21.43 -2.94
C LEU A 238 6.98 22.94 -3.19
N VAL A 239 7.16 23.71 -2.11
CA VAL A 239 7.38 25.16 -2.18
C VAL A 239 8.69 25.47 -2.91
N ASP A 240 9.77 24.77 -2.58
CA ASP A 240 11.08 25.01 -3.18
C ASP A 240 11.10 24.68 -4.67
N LEU A 241 10.49 23.57 -5.10
CA LEU A 241 10.39 23.19 -6.51
C LEU A 241 9.53 24.19 -7.30
N LYS A 242 8.43 24.68 -6.71
CA LYS A 242 7.61 25.72 -7.32
C LYS A 242 8.40 27.03 -7.48
N ALA A 243 9.14 27.43 -6.46
CA ALA A 243 9.99 28.63 -6.51
C ALA A 243 11.10 28.51 -7.59
N LYS A 244 11.55 27.30 -7.91
CA LYS A 244 12.47 27.02 -9.02
C LYS A 244 11.82 27.01 -10.40
N GLY A 245 10.50 27.18 -10.50
CA GLY A 245 9.78 27.17 -11.78
C GLY A 245 9.50 25.77 -12.33
N THR A 246 9.45 24.75 -11.47
CA THR A 246 9.06 23.39 -11.85
C THR A 246 7.61 23.38 -12.32
N GLN A 247 7.34 22.76 -13.47
CA GLN A 247 5.99 22.47 -13.93
C GLN A 247 5.51 21.17 -13.26
N PHE A 248 4.43 21.25 -12.50
CA PHE A 248 3.76 20.07 -11.95
C PHE A 248 2.62 19.65 -12.87
N VAL A 249 2.45 18.35 -13.06
CA VAL A 249 1.35 17.76 -13.83
C VAL A 249 0.77 16.55 -13.08
N ARG A 250 -0.47 16.19 -13.38
CA ARG A 250 -1.06 14.90 -12.97
C ARG A 250 -0.70 13.85 -14.01
N LEU A 251 -0.74 12.57 -13.63
CA LEU A 251 -0.45 11.47 -14.55
C LEU A 251 -1.39 11.47 -15.76
N GLN A 252 -2.67 11.79 -15.57
CA GLN A 252 -3.64 11.91 -16.67
C GLN A 252 -3.36 13.05 -17.67
N ASP A 253 -2.54 14.05 -17.31
CA ASP A 253 -2.37 15.27 -18.13
C ASP A 253 -1.23 15.14 -19.16
N VAL A 254 -0.49 14.02 -19.16
CA VAL A 254 0.74 13.88 -19.93
C VAL A 254 0.95 12.42 -20.35
N GLU A 255 1.58 12.22 -21.51
CA GLU A 255 2.04 10.88 -21.90
C GLU A 255 3.08 10.36 -20.90
N ASP A 256 3.12 9.04 -20.73
CA ASP A 256 4.03 8.39 -19.80
C ASP A 256 4.67 7.16 -20.45
N THR A 257 5.70 6.64 -19.79
CA THR A 257 6.45 5.47 -20.21
C THR A 257 6.83 4.67 -18.98
N GLY A 258 6.36 3.43 -18.93
CA GLY A 258 6.58 2.50 -17.84
C GLY A 258 7.36 1.27 -18.32
N ASP A 259 8.11 0.64 -17.42
CA ASP A 259 8.77 -0.64 -17.68
C ASP A 259 7.85 -1.83 -17.37
N ASP A 260 8.34 -3.06 -17.54
CA ASP A 260 7.62 -4.31 -17.24
C ASP A 260 6.22 -4.41 -17.87
N LYS A 261 6.00 -3.69 -18.98
CA LYS A 261 4.71 -3.57 -19.68
C LYS A 261 3.61 -3.03 -18.78
N THR A 262 3.93 -2.10 -17.87
CA THR A 262 2.98 -1.51 -16.93
C THR A 262 2.01 -0.51 -17.55
N THR A 263 2.40 0.13 -18.66
CA THR A 263 1.63 1.21 -19.29
C THR A 263 1.33 1.03 -20.79
N GLU A 264 1.94 0.02 -21.45
CA GLU A 264 1.75 -0.35 -22.87
C GLU A 264 0.84 -1.57 -23.07
#